data_AF-A0A2N2Z751-F1
#
_entry.id   AF-A0A2N2Z751-F1
#
_cell.length_a   1.000
_cell.length_b   1.000
_cell.length_c   1.000
_cell.angle_alpha   90.00
_cell.angle_beta   90.00
_cell.angle_gamma   90.00
#
_symmetry.space_group_name_H-M   'P 1'
#
loop_
_entity.id
_entity.type
_entity.pdbx_description
1 polymer ?
#
loop_
_entity_poly.entity_id
_entity_poly.type
_entity_poly.pdbx_seq_one_letter_code
_entity_poly.pdbx_strand_id
1 'polypeptide(L)'
;MVCKYSIKFPKPYGCGRREYKDRYCIFHCDKENFESEEIEEFNEKFWKEYEKQRKREAVFNFIGFKFPDNFSFIKIKFEKPVNFERATFGDGANFQSVTFGDGAYFRGATFGSEAYYRDENDLFMGRVDFSYTNFEYPDTIEFVDVNLSKAKFLHCLNIDKIGRFEKIKWAKKGGRKAVYDESTVMRQDCEYVAEIYRKLRLNYEKNLRFSEAGDFYIGEMEMRRKSVKLVGREIKNKILNLIFRNISLIAWYRNFSYYGENYFLPVVWMFLITLVFAFYYYSPGDFFTGFDIHGICTSHFLES
;
A
#
# COMPACT_ATOMS: atom_id res chain seq x y z
N MET A 1 -32.35 -13.57 -25.51
CA MET A 1 -31.02 -14.16 -25.27
C MET A 1 -30.40 -13.50 -24.03
N VAL A 2 -29.41 -14.14 -23.39
CA VAL A 2 -28.75 -13.64 -22.17
C VAL A 2 -27.39 -13.04 -22.48
N CYS A 3 -26.94 -12.10 -21.65
CA CYS A 3 -25.65 -11.44 -21.79
C CYS A 3 -24.48 -12.44 -21.74
N LYS A 4 -23.53 -12.27 -22.66
CA LYS A 4 -22.34 -13.12 -22.80
C LYS A 4 -21.21 -12.78 -21.80
N TYR A 5 -21.30 -11.64 -21.10
CA TYR A 5 -20.24 -11.20 -20.19
C TYR A 5 -19.99 -12.25 -19.11
N SER A 6 -18.73 -12.65 -18.97
CA SER A 6 -18.30 -13.58 -17.94
C SER A 6 -16.84 -13.35 -17.56
N ILE A 7 -16.50 -13.68 -16.32
CA ILE A 7 -15.15 -13.65 -15.79
C ILE A 7 -14.83 -15.03 -15.19
N LYS A 8 -13.57 -15.45 -15.30
CA LYS A 8 -13.09 -16.76 -14.79
C LYS A 8 -12.34 -16.64 -13.45
N PHE A 9 -11.75 -15.49 -13.18
CA PHE A 9 -10.90 -15.23 -12.01
C PHE A 9 -11.22 -13.85 -11.40
N PRO A 10 -11.17 -13.71 -10.07
CA PRO A 10 -10.81 -14.69 -9.04
C PRO A 10 -11.92 -15.69 -8.71
N LYS A 11 -13.19 -15.35 -8.98
CA LYS A 11 -14.34 -16.27 -8.91
C LYS A 11 -15.10 -16.23 -10.23
N PRO A 12 -15.60 -17.37 -10.73
CA PRO A 12 -16.43 -17.37 -11.92
C PRO A 12 -17.69 -16.53 -11.73
N TYR A 13 -17.97 -15.64 -12.68
CA TYR A 13 -19.23 -14.90 -12.76
C TYR A 13 -19.69 -14.86 -14.21
N GLY A 14 -20.99 -15.06 -14.42
CA GLY A 14 -21.66 -14.92 -15.71
C GLY A 14 -22.88 -14.01 -15.56
N CYS A 15 -23.05 -13.08 -16.49
CA CYS A 15 -24.17 -12.17 -16.45
C CYS A 15 -25.48 -12.87 -16.85
N GLY A 16 -26.42 -12.99 -15.91
CA GLY A 16 -27.75 -13.54 -16.18
C GLY A 16 -28.75 -12.55 -16.78
N ARG A 17 -28.33 -11.34 -17.15
CA ARG A 17 -29.23 -10.27 -17.61
C ARG A 17 -29.63 -10.48 -19.07
N ARG A 18 -30.79 -9.93 -19.43
CA ARG A 18 -31.25 -9.93 -20.83
C ARG A 18 -30.27 -9.15 -21.69
N GLU A 19 -30.03 -9.68 -22.89
CA GLU A 19 -29.31 -8.99 -23.93
C GLU A 19 -29.99 -7.66 -24.29
N TYR A 20 -29.16 -6.66 -24.54
CA TYR A 20 -29.52 -5.33 -25.01
C TYR A 20 -28.97 -5.14 -26.44
N LYS A 21 -27.65 -5.31 -26.63
CA LYS A 21 -26.97 -5.14 -27.91
C LYS A 21 -25.74 -6.04 -28.02
N ASP A 22 -25.48 -6.60 -29.20
CA ASP A 22 -24.27 -7.38 -29.53
C ASP A 22 -23.98 -8.54 -28.57
N ARG A 23 -25.01 -9.24 -28.07
CA ARG A 23 -24.92 -10.28 -27.02
C ARG A 23 -24.53 -9.78 -25.64
N TYR A 24 -24.57 -8.47 -25.39
CA TYR A 24 -24.32 -7.86 -24.09
C TYR A 24 -25.55 -7.13 -23.55
N CYS A 25 -25.68 -7.06 -22.22
CA CYS A 25 -26.68 -6.19 -21.61
C CYS A 25 -26.19 -4.74 -21.60
N ILE A 26 -27.08 -3.78 -21.31
CA ILE A 26 -26.76 -2.36 -21.28
C ILE A 26 -25.58 -2.01 -20.35
N PHE A 27 -25.34 -2.83 -19.31
CA PHE A 27 -24.25 -2.62 -18.37
C PHE A 27 -22.90 -3.20 -18.84
N HIS A 28 -22.90 -4.11 -19.82
CA HIS A 28 -21.70 -4.84 -20.29
C HIS A 28 -21.40 -4.59 -21.77
N CYS A 29 -22.08 -3.63 -22.40
CA CYS A 29 -21.92 -3.38 -23.82
C CYS A 29 -20.49 -2.93 -24.13
N ASP A 30 -19.92 -3.41 -25.24
CA ASP A 30 -18.55 -3.10 -25.62
C ASP A 30 -18.47 -1.82 -26.45
N LYS A 31 -19.03 -0.72 -25.92
CA LYS A 31 -18.89 0.61 -26.48
C LYS A 31 -17.88 1.43 -25.69
N GLU A 32 -17.21 2.34 -26.38
CA GLU A 32 -16.34 3.36 -25.77
C GLU A 32 -17.19 4.47 -25.16
N ASN A 33 -18.14 5.04 -25.92
CA ASN A 33 -18.99 6.15 -25.48
C ASN A 33 -20.48 5.79 -25.56
N PHE A 34 -21.25 6.24 -24.58
CA PHE A 34 -22.71 6.11 -24.54
C PHE A 34 -23.38 7.31 -25.20
N GLU A 35 -24.43 7.06 -25.99
CA GLU A 35 -25.29 8.14 -26.49
C GLU A 35 -26.23 8.66 -25.38
N SER A 36 -26.74 9.88 -25.51
CA SER A 36 -27.58 10.52 -24.47
C SER A 36 -28.78 9.66 -24.06
N GLU A 37 -29.48 9.06 -25.01
CA GLU A 37 -30.63 8.16 -24.76
C GLU A 37 -30.20 6.88 -24.02
N GLU A 38 -29.01 6.35 -24.33
CA GLU A 38 -28.48 5.16 -23.67
C GLU A 38 -28.04 5.46 -22.22
N ILE A 39 -27.57 6.68 -21.95
CA ILE A 39 -27.26 7.15 -20.60
C ILE A 39 -28.53 7.20 -19.75
N GLU A 40 -29.62 7.74 -20.28
CA GLU A 40 -30.92 7.76 -19.60
C GLU A 40 -31.43 6.35 -19.31
N GLU A 41 -31.39 5.47 -20.32
CA GLU A 41 -31.82 4.08 -20.17
C GLU A 41 -30.92 3.30 -19.18
N PHE A 42 -29.61 3.53 -19.22
CA PHE A 42 -28.65 2.96 -18.27
C PHE A 42 -28.98 3.40 -16.84
N ASN A 43 -29.17 4.70 -16.63
CA ASN A 43 -29.46 5.28 -15.31
C ASN A 43 -30.76 4.71 -14.74
N GLU A 44 -31.82 4.69 -15.53
CA GLU A 44 -33.11 4.14 -15.10
C GLU A 44 -32.99 2.66 -14.72
N LYS A 45 -32.33 1.85 -15.56
CA LYS A 45 -32.12 0.43 -15.31
C LYS A 45 -31.19 0.18 -14.12
N PHE A 46 -30.15 0.99 -13.95
CA PHE A 46 -29.22 0.87 -12.84
C PHE A 46 -29.93 1.08 -11.51
N TRP A 47 -30.72 2.15 -11.37
CA TRP A 47 -31.40 2.43 -10.10
C TRP A 47 -32.48 1.39 -9.77
N LYS A 48 -33.18 0.86 -10.78
CA LYS A 48 -34.08 -0.29 -10.60
C LYS A 48 -33.34 -1.54 -10.09
N GLU A 49 -32.17 -1.81 -10.66
CA GLU A 49 -31.33 -2.94 -10.26
C GLU A 49 -30.73 -2.73 -8.87
N TYR A 50 -30.25 -1.52 -8.55
CA TYR A 50 -29.77 -1.14 -7.22
C TYR A 50 -30.86 -1.39 -6.15
N GLU A 51 -32.08 -0.91 -6.37
CA GLU A 51 -33.19 -1.11 -5.43
C GLU A 51 -33.59 -2.57 -5.26
N LYS A 52 -33.57 -3.33 -6.35
CA LYS A 52 -33.82 -4.77 -6.32
C LYS A 52 -32.77 -5.49 -5.48
N GLN A 53 -31.48 -5.19 -5.72
CA GLN A 53 -30.38 -5.79 -4.98
C GLN A 53 -30.37 -5.37 -3.52
N ARG A 54 -30.68 -4.10 -3.23
CA ARG A 54 -30.84 -3.57 -1.87
C ARG A 54 -31.84 -4.40 -1.05
N LYS A 55 -32.96 -4.78 -1.65
CA LYS A 55 -34.03 -5.53 -0.98
C LYS A 55 -33.77 -7.04 -0.91
N ARG A 56 -33.20 -7.65 -1.95
CA ARG A 56 -33.21 -9.11 -2.13
C ARG A 56 -31.85 -9.78 -1.99
N GLU A 57 -30.78 -9.07 -2.31
CA GLU A 57 -29.44 -9.65 -2.38
C GLU A 57 -28.66 -9.36 -1.10
N ALA A 58 -27.75 -10.27 -0.74
CA ALA A 58 -26.83 -10.04 0.37
C ALA A 58 -25.67 -9.11 0.01
N VAL A 59 -25.39 -8.95 -1.29
CA VAL A 59 -24.26 -8.19 -1.84
C VAL A 59 -24.75 -7.44 -3.09
N PHE A 60 -24.33 -6.19 -3.24
CA PHE A 60 -24.52 -5.46 -4.49
C PHE A 60 -23.50 -5.92 -5.53
N ASN A 61 -23.96 -6.36 -6.71
CA ASN A 61 -23.13 -6.92 -7.77
C ASN A 61 -23.25 -6.10 -9.07
N PHE A 62 -22.18 -5.37 -9.35
CA PHE A 62 -21.95 -4.54 -10.53
C PHE A 62 -20.65 -4.95 -11.25
N ILE A 63 -20.28 -6.23 -11.18
CA ILE A 63 -19.07 -6.76 -11.81
C ILE A 63 -19.12 -6.47 -13.31
N GLY A 64 -18.07 -5.83 -13.83
CA GLY A 64 -17.92 -5.52 -15.24
C GLY A 64 -18.75 -4.36 -15.76
N PHE A 65 -19.51 -3.67 -14.90
CA PHE A 65 -20.40 -2.60 -15.35
C PHE A 65 -19.58 -1.47 -15.98
N LYS A 66 -19.96 -1.03 -17.18
CA LYS A 66 -19.44 0.19 -17.79
C LYS A 66 -20.40 1.34 -17.47
N PHE A 67 -20.06 2.15 -16.48
CA PHE A 67 -20.79 3.35 -16.11
C PHE A 67 -20.46 4.48 -17.10
N PRO A 68 -21.47 5.21 -17.61
CA PRO A 68 -21.24 6.34 -18.50
C PRO A 68 -20.55 7.50 -17.77
N ASP A 69 -20.07 8.47 -18.55
CA ASP A 69 -19.52 9.72 -18.03
C ASP A 69 -20.54 10.44 -17.13
N ASN A 70 -20.03 11.11 -16.10
CA ASN A 70 -20.77 11.86 -15.09
C ASN A 70 -21.78 11.03 -14.30
N PHE A 71 -21.67 9.70 -14.31
CA PHE A 71 -22.51 8.85 -13.50
C PHE A 71 -22.32 9.16 -12.01
N SER A 72 -23.42 9.44 -11.31
CA SER A 72 -23.39 9.98 -9.96
C SER A 72 -23.89 8.97 -8.93
N PHE A 73 -23.05 8.71 -7.93
CA PHE A 73 -23.41 7.97 -6.72
C PHE A 73 -23.65 8.91 -5.52
N ILE A 74 -23.82 10.22 -5.74
CA ILE A 74 -23.89 11.19 -4.64
C ILE A 74 -24.91 10.78 -3.57
N LYS A 75 -24.46 10.77 -2.30
CA LYS A 75 -25.28 10.44 -1.12
C LYS A 75 -25.83 9.01 -1.08
N ILE A 76 -25.31 8.09 -1.89
CA ILE A 76 -25.71 6.68 -1.85
C ILE A 76 -25.02 5.97 -0.69
N LYS A 77 -25.81 5.19 0.06
CA LYS A 77 -25.32 4.31 1.12
C LYS A 77 -25.45 2.84 0.70
N PHE A 78 -24.31 2.20 0.43
CA PHE A 78 -24.25 0.75 0.27
C PHE A 78 -24.17 0.10 1.65
N GLU A 79 -25.33 -0.26 2.20
CA GLU A 79 -25.45 -0.91 3.53
C GLU A 79 -24.92 -2.35 3.57
N LYS A 80 -24.68 -2.92 2.39
CA LYS A 80 -24.19 -4.29 2.16
C LYS A 80 -22.90 -4.21 1.35
N PRO A 81 -22.08 -5.27 1.31
CA PRO A 81 -20.88 -5.27 0.48
C PRO A 81 -21.23 -5.01 -0.98
N VAL A 82 -20.41 -4.21 -1.68
CA VAL A 82 -20.61 -3.88 -3.09
C VAL A 82 -19.42 -4.30 -3.94
N ASN A 83 -19.69 -4.93 -5.07
CA ASN A 83 -18.70 -5.44 -5.99
C ASN A 83 -18.74 -4.70 -7.34
N PHE A 84 -17.71 -3.90 -7.58
CA PHE A 84 -17.39 -3.20 -8.83
C PHE A 84 -16.16 -3.80 -9.52
N GLU A 85 -15.86 -5.10 -9.29
CA GLU A 85 -14.74 -5.76 -9.93
C GLU A 85 -14.84 -5.64 -11.46
N ARG A 86 -13.76 -5.15 -12.08
CA ARG A 86 -13.67 -4.86 -13.52
C ARG A 86 -14.72 -3.90 -14.06
N ALA A 87 -15.36 -3.11 -13.19
CA ALA A 87 -16.21 -2.02 -13.63
C ALA A 87 -15.35 -0.92 -14.27
N THR A 88 -15.91 -0.24 -15.27
CA THR A 88 -15.34 0.97 -15.85
C THR A 88 -16.22 2.14 -15.45
N PHE A 89 -15.65 3.17 -14.86
CA PHE A 89 -16.33 4.43 -14.57
C PHE A 89 -15.85 5.46 -15.57
N GLY A 90 -16.78 5.99 -16.37
CA GLY A 90 -16.52 7.07 -17.31
C GLY A 90 -16.04 8.36 -16.63
N ASP A 91 -15.72 9.34 -17.44
CA ASP A 91 -15.16 10.61 -17.01
C ASP A 91 -16.15 11.37 -16.13
N GLY A 92 -15.70 12.00 -15.04
CA GLY A 92 -16.56 12.73 -14.10
C GLY A 92 -17.38 11.86 -13.15
N ALA A 93 -17.09 10.55 -13.03
CA ALA A 93 -17.79 9.67 -12.10
C ALA A 93 -17.71 10.19 -10.65
N ASN A 94 -18.88 10.41 -10.04
CA ASN A 94 -18.97 11.15 -8.78
C ASN A 94 -19.31 10.24 -7.60
N PHE A 95 -18.37 10.12 -6.65
CA PHE A 95 -18.53 9.35 -5.41
C PHE A 95 -18.63 10.22 -4.16
N GLN A 96 -18.93 11.51 -4.32
CA GLN A 96 -19.06 12.44 -3.21
C GLN A 96 -20.17 12.02 -2.24
N SER A 97 -19.83 11.95 -0.95
CA SER A 97 -20.75 11.52 0.11
C SER A 97 -21.37 10.13 -0.11
N VAL A 98 -20.73 9.27 -0.90
CA VAL A 98 -21.06 7.83 -0.90
C VAL A 98 -20.63 7.23 0.43
N THR A 99 -21.33 6.22 0.92
CA THR A 99 -20.88 5.45 2.09
C THR A 99 -20.91 3.96 1.78
N PHE A 100 -19.77 3.29 2.00
CA PHE A 100 -19.65 1.83 1.88
C PHE A 100 -19.63 1.17 3.27
N GLY A 101 -20.76 0.59 3.67
CA GLY A 101 -20.99 0.11 5.04
C GLY A 101 -20.27 -1.19 5.41
N ASP A 102 -20.16 -2.15 4.48
CA ASP A 102 -19.66 -3.51 4.80
C ASP A 102 -18.61 -4.03 3.79
N GLY A 103 -18.05 -3.12 2.98
CA GLY A 103 -16.91 -3.34 2.07
C GLY A 103 -17.20 -3.00 0.61
N ALA A 104 -16.18 -2.54 -0.11
CA ALA A 104 -16.26 -2.18 -1.53
C ALA A 104 -15.09 -2.78 -2.33
N TYR A 105 -15.42 -3.52 -3.38
CA TYR A 105 -14.42 -4.22 -4.20
C TYR A 105 -14.31 -3.54 -5.56
N PHE A 106 -13.15 -2.95 -5.86
CA PHE A 106 -12.84 -2.28 -7.12
C PHE A 106 -11.72 -2.99 -7.89
N ARG A 107 -11.52 -4.28 -7.62
CA ARG A 107 -10.42 -5.06 -8.21
C ARG A 107 -10.47 -4.99 -9.73
N GLY A 108 -9.38 -4.55 -10.35
CA GLY A 108 -9.31 -4.43 -11.81
C GLY A 108 -10.30 -3.43 -12.42
N ALA A 109 -10.94 -2.57 -11.62
CA ALA A 109 -11.76 -1.49 -12.12
C ALA A 109 -10.89 -0.41 -12.80
N THR A 110 -11.52 0.33 -13.70
CA THR A 110 -10.93 1.48 -14.38
C THR A 110 -11.73 2.73 -14.03
N PHE A 111 -11.05 3.82 -13.70
CA PHE A 111 -11.66 5.14 -13.52
C PHE A 111 -11.11 6.09 -14.59
N GLY A 112 -12.02 6.72 -15.32
CA GLY A 112 -11.75 7.79 -16.27
C GLY A 112 -11.27 9.08 -15.61
N SER A 113 -11.23 10.16 -16.37
CA SER A 113 -10.80 11.47 -15.89
C SER A 113 -11.77 12.05 -14.85
N GLU A 114 -11.26 12.81 -13.88
CA GLU A 114 -12.06 13.56 -12.90
C GLU A 114 -12.97 12.73 -11.99
N ALA A 115 -12.46 11.65 -11.38
CA ALA A 115 -13.20 10.98 -10.31
C ALA A 115 -12.99 11.67 -8.95
N TYR A 116 -14.09 12.16 -8.35
CA TYR A 116 -14.07 12.92 -7.09
C TYR A 116 -14.50 12.07 -5.89
N TYR A 117 -13.64 11.98 -4.87
CA TYR A 117 -13.93 11.32 -3.59
C TYR A 117 -13.78 12.32 -2.43
N ARG A 118 -14.91 12.74 -1.85
CA ARG A 118 -14.96 13.60 -0.66
C ARG A 118 -16.05 13.12 0.30
N ASP A 119 -15.71 12.93 1.56
CA ASP A 119 -16.68 12.66 2.62
C ASP A 119 -16.19 13.15 3.99
N GLU A 120 -17.09 13.69 4.80
CA GLU A 120 -16.82 14.08 6.20
C GLU A 120 -17.12 12.91 7.18
N ASN A 121 -17.69 11.78 6.69
CA ASN A 121 -18.23 10.69 7.50
C ASN A 121 -17.64 9.28 7.22
N ASP A 122 -16.32 9.16 7.05
CA ASP A 122 -15.63 7.87 6.83
C ASP A 122 -16.20 7.09 5.62
N LEU A 123 -15.95 7.57 4.37
CA LEU A 123 -16.37 6.96 3.07
C LEU A 123 -16.33 5.42 3.05
N PHE A 124 -15.31 4.83 3.67
CA PHE A 124 -15.15 3.39 3.81
C PHE A 124 -15.16 2.96 5.29
N MET A 125 -16.31 2.46 5.75
CA MET A 125 -16.41 1.83 7.08
C MET A 125 -15.87 0.38 7.08
N GLY A 126 -15.88 -0.26 5.90
CA GLY A 126 -15.40 -1.62 5.65
C GLY A 126 -14.01 -1.72 5.00
N ARG A 127 -13.68 -2.90 4.46
CA ARG A 127 -12.47 -3.12 3.64
C ARG A 127 -12.68 -2.59 2.23
N VAL A 128 -11.63 -2.03 1.63
CA VAL A 128 -11.63 -1.59 0.23
C VAL A 128 -10.54 -2.32 -0.52
N ASP A 129 -10.82 -2.78 -1.73
CA ASP A 129 -9.84 -3.47 -2.55
C ASP A 129 -9.65 -2.75 -3.90
N PHE A 130 -8.56 -1.99 -4.00
CA PHE A 130 -8.07 -1.35 -5.23
C PHE A 130 -6.95 -2.18 -5.89
N SER A 131 -6.86 -3.47 -5.59
CA SER A 131 -5.82 -4.30 -6.21
C SER A 131 -6.03 -4.39 -7.72
N TYR A 132 -4.96 -4.27 -8.50
CA TYR A 132 -5.01 -4.23 -9.97
C TYR A 132 -5.85 -3.09 -10.57
N THR A 133 -6.30 -2.11 -9.78
CA THR A 133 -7.02 -0.95 -10.29
C THR A 133 -6.10 -0.06 -11.13
N ASN A 134 -6.65 0.51 -12.20
CA ASN A 134 -5.97 1.51 -13.02
C ASN A 134 -6.70 2.86 -12.92
N PHE A 135 -5.99 3.89 -12.50
CA PHE A 135 -6.43 5.28 -12.66
C PHE A 135 -5.82 5.80 -13.97
N GLU A 136 -6.66 6.02 -14.98
CA GLU A 136 -6.20 6.40 -16.32
C GLU A 136 -5.63 7.82 -16.34
N TYR A 137 -6.31 8.73 -15.65
CA TYR A 137 -5.90 10.13 -15.43
C TYR A 137 -5.70 10.39 -13.95
N PRO A 138 -4.66 9.78 -13.34
CA PRO A 138 -4.49 9.74 -11.89
C PRO A 138 -4.38 11.13 -11.26
N ASP A 139 -3.80 12.10 -11.97
CA ASP A 139 -3.63 13.49 -11.55
C ASP A 139 -4.94 14.25 -11.33
N THR A 140 -6.04 13.77 -11.91
CA THR A 140 -7.40 14.32 -11.70
C THR A 140 -8.12 13.68 -10.51
N ILE A 141 -7.59 12.58 -9.97
CA ILE A 141 -8.20 11.83 -8.88
C ILE A 141 -7.88 12.51 -7.54
N GLU A 142 -8.92 12.78 -6.76
CA GLU A 142 -8.79 13.33 -5.41
C GLU A 142 -9.39 12.41 -4.36
N PHE A 143 -8.59 12.02 -3.36
CA PHE A 143 -9.06 11.47 -2.10
C PHE A 143 -8.98 12.55 -1.03
N VAL A 144 -10.12 13.02 -0.53
CA VAL A 144 -10.19 14.03 0.54
C VAL A 144 -11.04 13.52 1.69
N ASP A 145 -10.43 13.45 2.88
CA ASP A 145 -11.06 13.02 4.12
C ASP A 145 -11.60 11.56 4.06
N VAL A 146 -10.76 10.68 3.52
CA VAL A 146 -11.10 9.28 3.26
C VAL A 146 -10.36 8.34 4.21
N ASN A 147 -11.07 7.32 4.69
CA ASN A 147 -10.49 6.25 5.49
C ASN A 147 -9.96 5.10 4.61
N LEU A 148 -8.64 5.07 4.44
CA LEU A 148 -7.93 4.02 3.67
C LEU A 148 -7.22 3.01 4.58
N SER A 149 -7.58 2.95 5.88
CA SER A 149 -6.89 2.11 6.87
C SER A 149 -7.04 0.61 6.64
N LYS A 150 -8.04 0.20 5.85
CA LYS A 150 -8.28 -1.18 5.44
C LYS A 150 -8.29 -1.34 3.91
N ALA A 151 -7.69 -0.38 3.19
CA ALA A 151 -7.64 -0.39 1.74
C ALA A 151 -6.42 -1.17 1.23
N LYS A 152 -6.65 -2.05 0.25
CA LYS A 152 -5.61 -2.78 -0.47
C LYS A 152 -5.27 -2.11 -1.79
N PHE A 153 -3.98 -2.07 -2.12
CA PHE A 153 -3.45 -1.44 -3.33
C PHE A 153 -2.49 -2.34 -4.11
N LEU A 154 -2.50 -3.65 -3.86
CA LEU A 154 -1.58 -4.58 -4.51
C LEU A 154 -1.73 -4.53 -6.04
N HIS A 155 -0.64 -4.24 -6.75
CA HIS A 155 -0.64 -4.03 -8.21
C HIS A 155 -1.53 -2.88 -8.71
N CYS A 156 -1.92 -1.94 -7.85
CA CYS A 156 -2.57 -0.70 -8.29
C CYS A 156 -1.61 0.10 -9.17
N LEU A 157 -2.08 0.50 -10.34
CA LEU A 157 -1.32 1.30 -11.31
C LEU A 157 -1.45 2.78 -10.96
N ASN A 158 -0.36 3.53 -11.17
CA ASN A 158 -0.29 5.00 -11.04
C ASN A 158 -0.73 5.62 -9.69
N ILE A 159 -0.72 4.87 -8.57
CA ILE A 159 -1.05 5.43 -7.25
C ILE A 159 -0.10 6.58 -6.83
N ASP A 160 1.13 6.58 -7.32
CA ASP A 160 2.11 7.66 -7.13
C ASP A 160 1.72 8.96 -7.84
N LYS A 161 0.87 8.88 -8.86
CA LYS A 161 0.47 10.03 -9.70
C LYS A 161 -0.87 10.61 -9.30
N ILE A 162 -1.52 10.06 -8.28
CA ILE A 162 -2.84 10.52 -7.84
C ILE A 162 -2.77 12.01 -7.45
N GLY A 163 -3.71 12.80 -7.95
CA GLY A 163 -3.69 14.26 -7.85
C GLY A 163 -3.63 14.75 -6.41
N ARG A 164 -4.53 14.22 -5.57
CA ARG A 164 -4.65 14.68 -4.18
C ARG A 164 -4.93 13.54 -3.21
N PHE A 165 -4.11 13.43 -2.18
CA PHE A 165 -4.45 12.73 -0.95
C PHE A 165 -4.52 13.78 0.16
N GLU A 166 -5.69 14.05 0.72
CA GLU A 166 -5.83 15.01 1.83
C GLU A 166 -6.61 14.38 2.98
N LYS A 167 -6.14 14.61 4.22
CA LYS A 167 -6.78 14.09 5.45
C LYS A 167 -7.08 12.59 5.39
N ILE A 168 -6.16 11.82 4.85
CA ILE A 168 -6.33 10.37 4.71
C ILE A 168 -6.01 9.65 6.02
N LYS A 169 -6.94 8.82 6.47
CA LYS A 169 -6.74 7.92 7.60
C LYS A 169 -6.16 6.59 7.13
N TRP A 170 -4.85 6.46 7.25
CA TRP A 170 -4.09 5.23 6.95
C TRP A 170 -4.11 4.23 8.11
N ALA A 171 -3.71 2.99 7.85
CA ALA A 171 -3.46 2.03 8.91
C ALA A 171 -2.25 2.51 9.73
N LYS A 172 -2.12 2.04 10.98
CA LYS A 172 -0.97 2.35 11.83
C LYS A 172 -0.19 1.09 12.16
N LYS A 173 1.14 1.19 12.13
CA LYS A 173 2.03 0.11 12.57
C LYS A 173 3.26 0.66 13.25
N GLY A 174 3.39 0.47 14.56
CA GLY A 174 4.51 1.03 15.32
C GLY A 174 4.55 2.57 15.24
N GLY A 175 3.40 3.23 15.37
CA GLY A 175 3.27 4.68 15.32
C GLY A 175 3.18 5.29 13.91
N ARG A 176 3.89 4.72 12.92
CA ARG A 176 3.87 5.22 11.54
C ARG A 176 2.61 4.84 10.75
N LYS A 177 2.31 5.62 9.71
CA LYS A 177 1.36 5.22 8.66
C LYS A 177 1.81 3.92 7.97
N ALA A 178 0.83 3.10 7.63
CA ALA A 178 1.00 1.82 6.98
C ALA A 178 -0.09 1.57 5.95
N VAL A 179 0.25 0.80 4.93
CA VAL A 179 -0.74 0.24 3.99
C VAL A 179 -1.31 -1.05 4.57
N TYR A 180 -2.61 -1.27 4.38
CA TYR A 180 -3.28 -2.46 4.93
C TYR A 180 -2.72 -3.76 4.33
N ASP A 181 -2.23 -3.72 3.10
CA ASP A 181 -1.57 -4.84 2.42
C ASP A 181 -0.52 -5.47 3.33
N GLU A 182 0.29 -4.68 4.05
CA GLU A 182 1.35 -5.13 4.98
C GLU A 182 0.84 -6.14 6.03
N SER A 183 -0.43 -6.05 6.45
CA SER A 183 -1.03 -6.95 7.45
C SER A 183 -1.43 -8.32 6.88
N THR A 184 -1.61 -8.40 5.57
CA THR A 184 -2.10 -9.59 4.85
C THR A 184 -1.03 -10.28 4.00
N VAL A 185 0.20 -9.74 3.97
CA VAL A 185 1.30 -10.20 3.11
C VAL A 185 1.77 -11.60 3.46
N MET A 186 1.77 -12.49 2.46
CA MET A 186 2.67 -13.65 2.44
C MET A 186 4.06 -13.18 2.02
N ARG A 187 5.11 -13.80 2.56
CA ARG A 187 6.51 -13.36 2.41
C ARG A 187 6.95 -13.04 0.96
N GLN A 188 6.37 -13.71 -0.03
CA GLN A 188 6.65 -13.51 -1.45
C GLN A 188 6.17 -12.15 -1.98
N ASP A 189 5.20 -11.51 -1.32
CA ASP A 189 4.61 -10.24 -1.78
C ASP A 189 5.23 -9.01 -1.12
N CYS A 190 6.26 -9.17 -0.27
CA CYS A 190 6.93 -8.04 0.38
C CYS A 190 7.52 -7.04 -0.63
N GLU A 191 7.99 -7.52 -1.78
CA GLU A 191 8.53 -6.67 -2.86
C GLU A 191 7.44 -5.79 -3.47
N TYR A 192 6.25 -6.35 -3.69
CA TYR A 192 5.09 -5.59 -4.19
C TYR A 192 4.58 -4.59 -3.15
N VAL A 193 4.55 -4.95 -1.86
CA VAL A 193 4.17 -3.99 -0.82
C VAL A 193 5.21 -2.87 -0.66
N ALA A 194 6.50 -3.17 -0.84
CA ALA A 194 7.54 -2.14 -0.89
C ALA A 194 7.30 -1.17 -2.06
N GLU A 195 6.86 -1.67 -3.22
CA GLU A 195 6.49 -0.83 -4.36
C GLU A 195 5.34 0.12 -4.03
N ILE A 196 4.29 -0.34 -3.32
CA ILE A 196 3.17 0.51 -2.88
C ILE A 196 3.69 1.63 -1.98
N TYR A 197 4.49 1.28 -0.96
CA TYR A 197 5.09 2.28 -0.06
C TYR A 197 5.94 3.31 -0.82
N ARG A 198 6.77 2.84 -1.75
CA ARG A 198 7.60 3.71 -2.59
C ARG A 198 6.75 4.68 -3.41
N LYS A 199 5.68 4.19 -4.04
CA LYS A 199 4.77 5.02 -4.84
C LYS A 199 4.04 6.06 -4.00
N LEU A 200 3.50 5.68 -2.84
CA LEU A 200 2.87 6.61 -1.90
C LEU A 200 3.86 7.66 -1.37
N ARG A 201 5.08 7.24 -1.03
CA ARG A 201 6.15 8.16 -0.64
C ARG A 201 6.44 9.19 -1.73
N LEU A 202 6.67 8.74 -2.97
CA LEU A 202 6.94 9.64 -4.11
C LEU A 202 5.81 10.65 -4.32
N ASN A 203 4.55 10.23 -4.17
CA ASN A 203 3.41 11.14 -4.25
C ASN A 203 3.44 12.21 -3.15
N TYR A 204 3.69 11.81 -1.90
CA TYR A 204 3.72 12.73 -0.76
C TYR A 204 4.92 13.68 -0.84
N GLU A 205 6.09 13.21 -1.27
CA GLU A 205 7.27 14.05 -1.54
C GLU A 205 7.00 15.06 -2.65
N LYS A 206 6.37 14.64 -3.76
CA LYS A 206 5.96 15.53 -4.87
C LYS A 206 5.02 16.64 -4.38
N ASN A 207 4.16 16.33 -3.42
CA ASN A 207 3.23 17.26 -2.79
C ASN A 207 3.82 18.00 -1.57
N LEU A 208 5.14 18.00 -1.38
CA LEU A 208 5.87 18.70 -0.31
C LEU A 208 5.53 18.24 1.13
N ARG A 209 4.94 17.05 1.27
CA ARG A 209 4.54 16.46 2.55
C ARG A 209 5.61 15.51 3.08
N PHE A 210 6.83 16.02 3.23
CA PHE A 210 8.02 15.22 3.56
C PHE A 210 7.91 14.50 4.91
N SER A 211 7.35 15.14 5.93
CA SER A 211 7.16 14.52 7.25
C SER A 211 6.26 13.29 7.19
N GLU A 212 5.21 13.34 6.39
CA GLU A 212 4.28 12.24 6.20
C GLU A 212 4.83 11.18 5.22
N ALA A 213 5.70 11.59 4.28
CA ALA A 213 6.40 10.69 3.39
C ALA A 213 7.40 9.78 4.15
N GLY A 214 8.01 10.28 5.23
CA GLY A 214 8.93 9.51 6.08
C GLY A 214 8.30 8.24 6.66
N ASP A 215 7.02 8.28 7.04
CA ASP A 215 6.29 7.09 7.50
C ASP A 215 6.23 6.00 6.41
N PHE A 216 5.96 6.39 5.16
CA PHE A 216 5.92 5.47 4.03
C PHE A 216 7.33 4.96 3.66
N TYR A 217 8.35 5.81 3.80
CA TYR A 217 9.74 5.42 3.61
C TYR A 217 10.18 4.33 4.61
N ILE A 218 9.84 4.48 5.90
CA ILE A 218 10.09 3.45 6.90
C ILE A 218 9.36 2.15 6.54
N GLY A 219 8.11 2.25 6.07
CA GLY A 219 7.34 1.10 5.58
C GLY A 219 8.04 0.38 4.42
N GLU A 220 8.53 1.12 3.44
CA GLU A 220 9.31 0.61 2.31
C GLU A 220 10.56 -0.14 2.79
N MET A 221 11.35 0.48 3.68
CA MET A 221 12.58 -0.13 4.21
C MET A 221 12.31 -1.37 5.05
N GLU A 222 11.23 -1.39 5.83
CA GLU A 222 10.81 -2.59 6.56
C GLU A 222 10.40 -3.74 5.63
N MET A 223 9.76 -3.44 4.49
CA MET A 223 9.44 -4.47 3.49
C MET A 223 10.70 -5.02 2.83
N ARG A 224 11.65 -4.15 2.44
CA ARG A 224 12.96 -4.55 1.88
C ARG A 224 13.77 -5.39 2.87
N ARG A 225 13.75 -5.03 4.16
CA ARG A 225 14.39 -5.81 5.23
C ARG A 225 13.77 -7.19 5.39
N LYS A 226 12.45 -7.32 5.20
CA LYS A 226 11.75 -8.63 5.26
C LYS A 226 11.96 -9.48 4.01
N SER A 227 12.23 -8.87 2.86
CA SER A 227 12.44 -9.53 1.56
C SER A 227 13.91 -9.88 1.28
N VAL A 228 14.72 -10.15 2.30
CA VAL A 228 16.15 -10.47 2.12
C VAL A 228 16.32 -11.76 1.30
N LYS A 229 17.09 -11.65 0.21
CA LYS A 229 17.49 -12.74 -0.69
C LYS A 229 18.96 -13.07 -0.44
N LEU A 230 19.32 -14.36 -0.41
CA LEU A 230 20.69 -14.84 -0.29
C LEU A 230 21.16 -15.33 -1.66
N VAL A 231 22.19 -14.70 -2.25
CA VAL A 231 22.69 -15.01 -3.61
C VAL A 231 21.55 -15.01 -4.65
N GLY A 232 20.71 -13.97 -4.61
CA GLY A 232 19.56 -13.82 -5.50
C GLY A 232 18.39 -14.80 -5.26
N ARG A 233 18.52 -15.76 -4.33
CA ARG A 233 17.49 -16.76 -4.02
C ARG A 233 16.79 -16.49 -2.69
N GLU A 234 15.52 -16.88 -2.62
CA GLU A 234 14.75 -16.79 -1.38
C GLU A 234 15.26 -17.77 -0.32
N ILE A 235 15.42 -17.28 0.91
CA ILE A 235 15.85 -18.10 2.04
C ILE A 235 14.65 -18.90 2.57
N LYS A 236 14.52 -20.17 2.16
CA LYS A 236 13.40 -21.03 2.60
C LYS A 236 13.40 -21.33 4.10
N ASN A 237 14.58 -21.44 4.72
CA ASN A 237 14.72 -21.73 6.15
C ASN A 237 14.29 -20.51 7.00
N LYS A 238 13.31 -20.71 7.89
CA LYS A 238 12.75 -19.67 8.77
C LYS A 238 13.80 -19.07 9.73
N ILE A 239 14.65 -19.91 10.32
CA ILE A 239 15.66 -19.48 11.30
C ILE A 239 16.72 -18.64 10.59
N LEU A 240 17.26 -19.16 9.49
CA LEU A 240 18.26 -18.46 8.69
C LEU A 240 17.73 -17.11 8.20
N ASN A 241 16.48 -17.07 7.74
CA ASN A 241 15.83 -15.81 7.38
C ASN A 241 15.70 -14.82 8.55
N LEU A 242 15.34 -15.30 9.74
CA LEU A 242 15.20 -14.43 10.92
C LEU A 242 16.55 -13.80 11.30
N ILE A 243 17.63 -14.56 11.19
CA ILE A 243 19.01 -14.10 11.39
C ILE A 243 19.36 -13.04 10.34
N PHE A 244 19.28 -13.37 9.05
CA PHE A 244 19.66 -12.43 7.97
C PHE A 244 18.81 -11.14 7.96
N ARG A 245 17.52 -11.24 8.32
CA ARG A 245 16.63 -10.08 8.45
C ARG A 245 17.01 -9.13 9.58
N ASN A 246 17.75 -9.61 10.58
CA ASN A 246 18.15 -8.84 11.75
C ASN A 246 19.64 -8.44 11.75
N ILE A 247 20.47 -9.05 10.90
CA ILE A 247 21.92 -8.79 10.81
C ILE A 247 22.30 -8.08 9.48
N SER A 248 21.37 -7.96 8.53
CA SER A 248 21.62 -7.23 7.27
C SER A 248 21.92 -5.74 7.49
N LEU A 249 22.66 -5.11 6.57
CA LEU A 249 22.98 -3.67 6.64
C LEU A 249 21.72 -2.79 6.83
N ILE A 250 20.60 -3.18 6.23
CA ILE A 250 19.32 -2.48 6.41
C ILE A 250 18.74 -2.65 7.83
N ALA A 251 19.00 -3.76 8.51
CA ALA A 251 18.64 -3.95 9.91
C ALA A 251 19.52 -3.09 10.85
N TRP A 252 20.83 -2.99 10.55
CA TRP A 252 21.72 -2.07 11.26
C TRP A 252 21.30 -0.60 11.04
N TYR A 253 20.97 -0.22 9.80
CA TYR A 253 20.48 1.13 9.47
C TYR A 253 19.21 1.48 10.27
N ARG A 254 18.29 0.52 10.45
CA ARG A 254 17.14 0.68 11.33
C ARG A 254 17.54 0.94 12.79
N ASN A 255 18.48 0.17 13.32
CA ASN A 255 18.84 0.26 14.75
C ASN A 255 19.66 1.53 15.06
N PHE A 256 20.49 2.00 14.12
CA PHE A 256 21.34 3.17 14.32
C PHE A 256 20.63 4.50 14.11
N SER A 257 19.70 4.58 13.16
CA SER A 257 19.09 5.86 12.79
C SER A 257 17.60 5.78 12.48
N TYR A 258 16.97 4.63 12.71
CA TYR A 258 15.59 4.36 12.29
C TYR A 258 15.36 4.69 10.81
N TYR A 259 16.27 4.19 9.97
CA TYR A 259 16.32 4.49 8.54
C TYR A 259 16.57 5.97 8.21
N GLY A 260 17.22 6.72 9.10
CA GLY A 260 17.51 8.14 8.91
C GLY A 260 16.39 9.07 9.39
N GLU A 261 15.22 8.53 9.76
CA GLU A 261 14.08 9.31 10.27
C GLU A 261 14.23 9.71 11.75
N ASN A 262 15.26 9.20 12.44
CA ASN A 262 15.56 9.58 13.82
C ASN A 262 17.03 10.00 13.98
N TYR A 263 17.26 11.30 14.11
CA TYR A 263 18.58 11.91 14.29
C TYR A 263 19.12 11.80 15.73
N PHE A 264 18.28 11.49 16.72
CA PHE A 264 18.73 11.35 18.11
C PHE A 264 19.43 10.01 18.35
N LEU A 265 19.01 8.95 17.64
CA LEU A 265 19.64 7.63 17.75
C LEU A 265 21.14 7.65 17.39
N PRO A 266 21.59 8.26 16.27
CA PRO A 266 23.01 8.38 15.96
C PRO A 266 23.81 9.10 17.05
N VAL A 267 23.24 10.14 17.66
CA VAL A 267 23.89 10.89 18.75
C VAL A 267 24.08 10.00 19.98
N VAL A 268 23.04 9.23 20.35
CA VAL A 268 23.13 8.25 21.45
C VAL A 268 24.19 7.20 21.15
N TRP A 269 24.21 6.63 19.94
CA TRP A 269 25.21 5.65 19.55
C TRP A 269 26.64 6.22 19.56
N MET A 270 26.82 7.46 19.09
CA MET A 270 28.10 8.15 19.14
C MET A 270 28.60 8.31 20.58
N PHE A 271 27.71 8.66 21.51
CA PHE A 271 28.04 8.75 22.93
C PHE A 271 28.39 7.39 23.54
N LEU A 272 27.56 6.35 23.29
CA LEU A 272 27.80 5.01 23.79
C LEU A 272 29.11 4.40 23.27
N ILE A 273 29.41 4.58 21.99
CA ILE A 273 30.66 4.11 21.39
C ILE A 273 31.85 4.80 22.04
N THR A 274 31.78 6.13 22.25
CA THR A 274 32.82 6.89 22.95
C THR A 274 33.05 6.35 24.37
N LEU A 275 31.98 6.07 25.13
CA LEU A 275 32.09 5.48 26.47
C LEU A 275 32.72 4.09 26.46
N VAL A 276 32.36 3.24 25.49
CA VAL A 276 32.93 1.89 25.35
C VAL A 276 34.43 1.96 25.07
N PHE A 277 34.86 2.84 24.16
CA PHE A 277 36.30 3.02 23.89
C PHE A 277 37.05 3.63 25.08
N ALA A 278 36.44 4.57 25.81
CA ALA A 278 37.02 5.12 27.02
C ALA A 278 37.19 4.05 28.11
N PHE A 279 36.19 3.19 28.31
CA PHE A 279 36.28 2.07 29.25
C PHE A 279 37.30 1.03 28.80
N TYR A 280 37.36 0.69 27.51
CA TYR A 280 38.36 -0.22 26.98
C TYR A 280 39.79 0.30 27.20
N TYR A 281 40.02 1.59 26.97
CA TYR A 281 41.32 2.23 27.21
C TYR A 281 41.70 2.26 28.70
N TYR A 282 40.70 2.45 29.58
CA TYR A 282 40.92 2.53 31.03
C TYR A 282 40.87 1.16 31.75
N SER A 283 40.39 0.11 31.08
CA SER A 283 40.38 -1.25 31.61
C SER A 283 41.83 -1.74 31.68
N PRO A 284 42.35 -2.10 32.87
CA PRO A 284 43.77 -2.40 33.07
C PRO A 284 44.13 -3.75 32.44
N GLY A 285 44.37 -3.74 31.12
CA GLY A 285 45.04 -4.79 30.36
C GLY A 285 46.54 -4.56 30.22
N ASP A 286 47.02 -3.33 30.51
CA ASP A 286 48.45 -2.98 30.49
C ASP A 286 49.22 -3.43 31.75
N PHE A 287 48.65 -4.34 32.57
CA PHE A 287 49.37 -4.92 33.71
C PHE A 287 50.28 -6.11 33.33
N PHE A 288 50.21 -6.65 32.10
CA PHE A 288 50.96 -7.85 31.70
C PHE A 288 52.05 -7.65 30.63
N THR A 289 52.34 -6.42 30.19
CA THR A 289 53.48 -6.14 29.28
C THR A 289 54.72 -5.59 30.00
N GLY A 290 54.66 -5.44 31.32
CA GLY A 290 55.79 -5.01 32.17
C GLY A 290 56.60 -6.15 32.78
N PHE A 291 56.89 -7.23 32.02
CA PHE A 291 57.91 -8.19 32.45
C PHE A 291 59.27 -7.72 31.94
N ASP A 292 60.00 -7.06 32.85
CA ASP A 292 61.44 -6.82 32.77
C ASP A 292 62.20 -8.07 32.29
N ILE A 293 62.87 -7.98 31.14
CA ILE A 293 63.95 -8.89 30.76
C ILE A 293 65.13 -8.06 30.23
N HIS A 294 65.69 -7.17 31.05
CA HIS A 294 67.07 -6.69 30.88
C HIS A 294 67.76 -6.50 32.22
N GLY A 295 67.79 -7.58 33.01
CA GLY A 295 68.48 -7.64 34.29
C GLY A 295 69.18 -8.96 34.52
N ILE A 296 69.97 -9.48 33.56
CA ILE A 296 70.88 -10.61 33.79
C ILE A 296 72.22 -10.41 33.06
N CYS A 297 73.28 -10.30 33.87
CA CYS A 297 74.70 -10.60 33.64
C CYS A 297 75.51 -9.77 32.64
N THR A 298 76.40 -8.93 33.18
CA THR A 298 77.86 -9.14 33.06
C THR A 298 78.60 -8.41 34.20
N SER A 299 79.01 -9.19 35.20
CA SER A 299 80.04 -8.84 36.16
C SER A 299 81.42 -8.86 35.49
N HIS A 300 82.27 -7.89 35.86
CA HIS A 300 83.73 -7.92 35.89
C HIS A 300 84.47 -8.60 34.72
N PHE A 301 85.26 -7.85 33.92
CA PHE A 301 86.61 -8.29 33.54
C PHE A 301 87.47 -7.09 33.05
N LEU A 302 88.45 -6.76 33.89
CA LEU A 302 89.79 -6.17 33.65
C LEU A 302 89.97 -4.69 33.27
N GLU A 303 90.52 -3.98 34.26
CA GLU A 303 91.56 -2.96 34.14
C GLU A 303 92.75 -3.44 33.29
N SER A 304 93.19 -2.57 32.38
CA SER A 304 94.62 -2.27 32.11
C SER A 304 94.72 -0.92 31.44
#